data_AF-A0A7K5DRP4-F1
#
_entry.id   AF-A0A7K5DRP4-F1
#
_cell.length_a   1.000
_cell.length_b   1.000
_cell.length_c   1.000
_cell.angle_alpha   90.00
_cell.angle_beta   90.00
_cell.angle_gamma   90.00
#
_symmetry.space_group_name_H-M   'P 1'
#
loop_
_entity.id
_entity.type
_entity.pdbx_description
1 polymer ?
#
loop_
_entity_poly.entity_id
_entity_poly.type
_entity_poly.pdbx_seq_one_letter_code
_entity_poly.pdbx_strand_id
1 'polypeptide(L)'
;QGYQGLVDGGDHIKEATWESVSMMLQLGGTVIGSARCQDFRTREGRLRAAQNLVKRGITNLCVIGGDGSLTGADTFRAEWSGLLADLLRAGGITAEEAQRSSSLNIVGMVGSIDND
;
A
#
# COMPACT_ATOMS: atom_id res chain seq x y z
N GLN A 1 -4.11 7.68 -5.24
CA GLN A 1 -2.89 8.52 -5.26
C GLN A 1 -1.65 7.69 -4.87
N GLY A 2 -1.46 6.49 -5.44
CA GLY A 2 -0.32 5.62 -5.12
C GLY A 2 -0.02 5.46 -3.62
N TYR A 3 1.26 5.46 -3.26
CA TYR A 3 1.72 5.36 -1.87
C TYR A 3 1.30 6.52 -0.97
N GLN A 4 1.07 7.72 -1.53
CA GLN A 4 0.63 8.86 -0.72
C GLN A 4 -0.71 8.55 -0.06
N GLY A 5 -1.67 8.04 -0.83
CA GLY A 5 -2.96 7.62 -0.30
C GLY A 5 -2.85 6.47 0.71
N LEU A 6 -1.85 5.60 0.57
CA LEU A 6 -1.59 4.52 1.52
C LEU A 6 -1.10 5.07 2.87
N VAL A 7 -0.22 6.08 2.84
CA VAL A 7 0.30 6.77 4.04
C VAL A 7 -0.78 7.60 4.71
N ASP A 8 -1.57 8.35 3.93
CA ASP A 8 -2.63 9.22 4.44
C ASP A 8 -3.80 8.42 5.02
N GLY A 9 -4.09 7.24 4.46
CA GLY A 9 -5.15 6.36 4.95
C GLY A 9 -6.53 7.00 4.79
N GLY A 10 -7.45 6.71 5.72
CA GLY A 10 -8.80 7.29 5.70
C GLY A 10 -9.53 7.08 4.37
N ASP A 11 -10.09 8.15 3.80
CA ASP A 11 -10.83 8.08 2.54
C ASP A 11 -9.96 7.75 1.32
N HIS A 12 -8.63 7.67 1.44
CA HIS A 12 -7.78 7.24 0.33
C HIS A 12 -7.78 5.72 0.12
N ILE A 13 -8.27 4.96 1.10
CA ILE A 13 -8.49 3.51 0.98
C ILE A 13 -10.00 3.29 0.98
N LYS A 14 -10.54 2.77 -0.12
CA LYS A 14 -11.97 2.54 -0.31
C LYS A 14 -12.22 1.16 -0.86
N GLU A 15 -13.33 0.56 -0.46
CA GLU A 15 -13.81 -0.68 -1.06
C GLU A 15 -14.26 -0.39 -2.51
N ALA A 16 -13.82 -1.24 -3.44
CA ALA A 16 -14.21 -1.16 -4.83
C ALA A 16 -15.43 -2.04 -5.07
N THR A 17 -16.45 -1.51 -5.75
CA THR A 17 -17.62 -2.27 -6.21
C THR A 17 -17.52 -2.59 -7.70
N TRP A 18 -18.42 -3.43 -8.20
CA TRP A 18 -18.51 -3.74 -9.63
C TRP A 18 -18.67 -2.48 -10.50
N GLU A 19 -19.53 -1.56 -10.07
CA GLU A 19 -19.81 -0.30 -10.76
C GLU A 19 -18.60 0.63 -10.73
N SER A 20 -17.80 0.57 -9.65
CA SER A 20 -16.65 1.43 -9.44
C SER A 20 -15.52 1.22 -10.45
N VAL A 21 -15.55 0.16 -11.25
CA VAL A 21 -14.57 -0.12 -12.31
C VAL A 21 -15.20 -0.17 -13.71
N SER A 22 -16.50 0.11 -13.82
CA SER A 22 -17.20 0.14 -15.11
C SER A 22 -16.66 1.28 -15.99
N MET A 23 -16.63 1.05 -17.32
CA MET A 23 -16.24 2.06 -18.31
C MET A 23 -14.81 2.61 -18.16
N MET A 24 -13.91 1.93 -17.44
CA MET A 24 -12.53 2.39 -17.27
C MET A 24 -11.58 1.95 -18.39
N LEU A 25 -11.92 0.89 -19.14
CA LEU A 25 -11.03 0.26 -20.11
C LEU A 25 -10.57 1.22 -21.22
N GLN A 26 -11.43 2.14 -21.64
CA GLN A 26 -11.13 3.12 -22.68
C GLN A 26 -10.42 4.38 -22.18
N LEU A 27 -10.21 4.53 -20.87
CA LEU A 27 -9.58 5.71 -20.29
C LEU A 27 -8.06 5.51 -20.20
N GLY A 28 -7.30 6.52 -20.64
CA GLY A 28 -5.86 6.56 -20.42
C GLY A 28 -5.50 6.94 -18.98
N GLY A 29 -4.33 6.51 -18.51
CA GLY A 29 -3.83 6.82 -17.18
C GLY A 29 -4.45 5.91 -16.10
N THR A 30 -4.64 6.46 -14.89
CA THR A 30 -5.19 5.71 -13.75
C THR A 30 -6.30 6.48 -13.05
N VAL A 31 -7.48 5.85 -12.92
CA VAL A 31 -8.65 6.47 -12.30
C VAL A 31 -8.48 6.67 -10.79
N ILE A 32 -7.64 5.85 -10.14
CA ILE A 32 -7.31 5.97 -8.72
C ILE A 32 -6.14 6.95 -8.46
N GLY A 33 -5.53 7.48 -9.52
CA GLY A 33 -4.44 8.46 -9.47
C GLY A 33 -3.10 7.88 -9.01
N SER A 34 -2.02 8.35 -9.63
CA SER A 34 -0.63 8.12 -9.20
C SER A 34 -0.07 9.39 -8.57
N ALA A 35 0.74 9.26 -7.52
CA ALA A 35 1.43 10.38 -6.90
C ALA A 35 2.82 9.94 -6.42
N ARG A 36 3.81 10.82 -6.59
CA ARG A 36 5.12 10.64 -5.94
C ARG A 36 4.92 10.83 -4.43
N CYS A 37 5.46 9.94 -3.63
CA CYS A 37 5.34 9.99 -2.17
C CYS A 37 6.73 9.99 -1.55
N GLN A 38 7.14 11.12 -0.95
CA GLN A 38 8.41 11.21 -0.22
C GLN A 38 8.31 10.50 1.12
N ASP A 39 7.16 10.61 1.80
CA ASP A 39 6.93 10.02 3.10
C ASP A 39 7.17 8.51 3.09
N PHE A 40 6.74 7.80 2.05
CA PHE A 40 6.92 6.35 1.93
C PHE A 40 8.39 5.91 1.76
N ARG A 41 9.30 6.84 1.42
CA ARG A 41 10.75 6.57 1.42
C ARG A 41 11.31 6.49 2.83
N THR A 42 10.64 7.10 3.81
CA THR A 42 11.01 7.04 5.22
C THR A 42 10.33 5.86 5.92
N ARG A 43 10.96 5.34 6.97
CA ARG A 43 10.37 4.29 7.80
C ARG A 43 9.09 4.78 8.50
N GLU A 44 9.02 6.04 8.88
CA GLU A 44 7.84 6.64 9.52
C GLU A 44 6.61 6.67 8.60
N GLY A 45 6.80 7.01 7.32
CA GLY A 45 5.72 6.92 6.34
C GLY A 45 5.27 5.48 6.12
N ARG A 46 6.22 4.53 6.02
CA ARG A 46 5.88 3.10 5.92
C ARG A 46 5.17 2.58 7.17
N LEU A 47 5.52 3.06 8.36
CA LEU A 47 4.84 2.72 9.61
C LEU A 47 3.36 3.16 9.58
N ARG A 48 3.09 4.40 9.15
CA ARG A 48 1.73 4.91 8.95
C ARG A 48 0.94 4.09 7.92
N ALA A 49 1.57 3.80 6.78
CA ALA A 49 0.98 2.95 5.75
C ALA A 49 0.63 1.55 6.26
N ALA A 50 1.54 0.91 7.01
CA ALA A 50 1.31 -0.40 7.63
C ALA A 50 0.15 -0.34 8.61
N GLN A 51 0.08 0.69 9.46
CA GLN A 51 -1.03 0.85 10.39
C GLN A 51 -2.38 0.94 9.66
N ASN A 52 -2.46 1.73 8.59
CA ASN A 52 -3.68 1.89 7.81
C ASN A 52 -4.15 0.57 7.18
N LEU A 53 -3.23 -0.25 6.70
CA LEU A 53 -3.53 -1.58 6.16
C LEU A 53 -4.01 -2.55 7.24
N VAL A 54 -3.29 -2.63 8.36
CA VAL A 54 -3.60 -3.51 9.48
C VAL A 54 -4.97 -3.20 10.07
N LYS A 55 -5.30 -1.91 10.25
CA LYS A 55 -6.61 -1.48 10.77
C LYS A 55 -7.79 -1.87 9.88
N ARG A 56 -7.52 -2.16 8.61
CA ARG A 56 -8.52 -2.61 7.63
C ARG A 56 -8.45 -4.11 7.35
N GLY A 57 -7.54 -4.84 8.01
CA GLY A 57 -7.31 -6.25 7.75
C GLY A 57 -6.75 -6.54 6.36
N ILE A 58 -6.09 -5.58 5.72
CA ILE A 58 -5.53 -5.73 4.38
C ILE A 58 -4.11 -6.29 4.49
N THR A 59 -3.93 -7.53 4.04
CA THR A 59 -2.64 -8.24 4.02
C THR A 59 -2.19 -8.63 2.62
N ASN A 60 -2.96 -8.26 1.60
CA ASN A 60 -2.67 -8.52 0.20
C ASN A 60 -2.62 -7.20 -0.54
N LEU A 61 -1.51 -6.91 -1.20
CA LEU A 61 -1.27 -5.66 -1.91
C LEU A 61 -0.91 -5.95 -3.37
N CYS A 62 -1.66 -5.38 -4.30
CA CYS A 62 -1.29 -5.33 -5.70
C CYS A 62 -0.69 -3.95 -6.00
N VAL A 63 0.55 -3.91 -6.46
CA VAL A 63 1.25 -2.67 -6.81
C VAL A 63 1.43 -2.60 -8.31
N ILE A 64 0.81 -1.61 -8.95
CA ILE A 64 0.91 -1.35 -10.38
C ILE A 64 1.71 -0.06 -10.57
N GLY A 65 2.87 -0.15 -11.21
CA GLY A 65 3.78 0.99 -11.43
C GLY A 65 5.09 0.58 -12.09
N GLY A 66 6.04 1.50 -12.16
CA GLY A 66 7.39 1.21 -12.67
C GLY A 66 8.36 0.75 -11.58
N ASP A 67 9.64 0.67 -11.91
CA ASP A 67 10.72 0.17 -11.05
C ASP A 67 10.75 0.74 -9.64
N GLY A 68 10.61 2.07 -9.52
CA GLY A 68 10.64 2.75 -8.23
C GLY A 68 9.48 2.33 -7.31
N SER A 69 8.32 2.01 -7.90
CA SER A 69 7.17 1.50 -7.16
C SER A 69 7.41 0.05 -6.72
N LEU A 70 7.91 -0.80 -7.60
CA LEU A 70 8.18 -2.20 -7.29
C LEU A 70 9.28 -2.36 -6.23
N THR A 71 10.34 -1.55 -6.31
CA THR A 71 11.40 -1.49 -5.29
C THR A 71 10.86 -1.05 -3.94
N GLY A 72 9.98 -0.04 -3.92
CA GLY A 72 9.31 0.41 -2.70
C GLY A 72 8.43 -0.67 -2.09
N ALA A 73 7.74 -1.45 -2.93
CA ALA A 73 6.91 -2.57 -2.48
C ALA A 73 7.76 -3.69 -1.85
N ASP A 74 8.87 -4.06 -2.48
CA ASP A 74 9.79 -5.07 -1.96
C ASP A 74 10.38 -4.65 -0.60
N THR A 75 10.84 -3.40 -0.49
CA THR A 75 11.33 -2.84 0.77
C THR A 75 10.26 -2.88 1.86
N PHE A 76 9.02 -2.51 1.51
CA PHE A 76 7.90 -2.51 2.45
C PHE A 76 7.56 -3.92 2.95
N ARG A 77 7.61 -4.93 2.07
CA ARG A 77 7.45 -6.34 2.46
C ARG A 77 8.58 -6.81 3.37
N ALA A 78 9.83 -6.49 3.04
CA ALA A 78 11.00 -6.90 3.82
C ALA A 78 10.97 -6.31 5.25
N GLU A 79 10.50 -5.06 5.40
CA GLU A 79 10.40 -4.39 6.70
C GLU A 79 9.12 -4.73 7.48
N TRP A 80 8.15 -5.44 6.89
CA TRP A 80 6.80 -5.60 7.43
C TRP A 80 6.75 -6.09 8.89
N SER A 81 7.50 -7.14 9.22
CA SER A 81 7.55 -7.70 10.57
C SER A 81 8.10 -6.70 11.60
N GLY A 82 9.10 -5.91 11.20
CA GLY A 82 9.65 -4.83 12.03
C GLY A 82 8.65 -3.70 12.26
N LEU A 83 7.91 -3.31 11.21
CA LEU A 83 6.86 -2.29 11.31
C LEU A 83 5.74 -2.73 12.27
N LEU A 84 5.30 -3.98 12.21
CA LEU A 84 4.31 -4.52 13.14
C LEU A 84 4.80 -4.51 14.59
N ALA A 85 6.06 -4.89 14.82
CA ALA A 85 6.65 -4.87 16.16
C ALA A 85 6.71 -3.44 16.73
N ASP A 86 7.08 -2.46 15.89
CA ASP A 86 7.13 -1.05 16.27
C ASP A 86 5.72 -0.50 16.56
N LEU A 87 4.73 -0.84 15.72
CA LEU A 87 3.33 -0.44 15.91
C LEU A 87 2.71 -1.04 17.17
N LEU A 88 3.00 -2.31 17.46
CA LEU A 88 2.52 -2.97 18.67
C LEU A 88 3.11 -2.31 19.92
N ARG A 89 4.43 -2.00 19.89
CA ARG A 89 5.12 -1.32 20.99
C ARG A 89 4.59 0.09 21.23
N ALA A 90 4.29 0.82 20.17
CA ALA A 90 3.72 2.17 20.23
C ALA A 90 2.22 2.19 20.59
N GLY A 91 1.57 1.03 20.70
CA GLY A 91 0.12 0.93 20.94
C GLY A 91 -0.75 1.33 19.74
N GLY A 92 -0.16 1.42 18.54
CA GLY A 92 -0.89 1.78 17.30
C GLY A 92 -1.79 0.66 16.78
N ILE A 93 -1.50 -0.59 17.14
CA ILE A 93 -2.28 -1.79 16.81
C ILE A 93 -2.34 -2.75 18.02
N THR A 94 -3.33 -3.64 18.05
CA THR A 94 -3.44 -4.70 19.06
C THR A 94 -2.64 -5.94 18.67
N ALA A 95 -2.36 -6.82 19.64
CA ALA A 95 -1.69 -8.10 19.37
C ALA A 95 -2.49 -8.98 18.38
N GLU A 96 -3.82 -8.95 18.46
CA GLU A 96 -4.71 -9.68 17.56
C GLU A 96 -4.69 -9.12 16.13
N GLU A 97 -4.62 -7.79 15.97
CA GLU A 97 -4.46 -7.13 14.67
C GLU A 97 -3.10 -7.47 14.04
N ALA A 98 -2.03 -7.47 14.86
CA ALA A 98 -0.69 -7.86 14.43
C ALA A 98 -0.62 -9.34 14.00
N GLN A 99 -1.26 -10.23 14.76
CA GLN A 99 -1.28 -11.66 14.45
C GLN A 99 -2.04 -11.96 13.14
N ARG A 100 -3.22 -11.33 12.96
CA ARG A 100 -4.00 -11.44 11.72
C ARG A 100 -3.25 -10.89 10.50
N SER A 101 -2.34 -9.93 10.73
CA SER A 101 -1.55 -9.28 9.68
C SER A 101 -0.10 -9.75 9.63
N SER A 102 0.22 -10.92 10.21
CA SER A 102 1.60 -11.40 10.38
C SER A 102 2.41 -11.57 9.10
N SER A 103 1.76 -11.64 7.95
CA SER A 103 2.39 -11.66 6.63
C SER A 103 1.74 -10.65 5.68
N LEU A 104 2.55 -10.06 4.81
CA LEU A 104 2.11 -9.19 3.73
C LEU A 104 2.43 -9.87 2.39
N ASN A 105 1.38 -10.19 1.64
CA ASN A 105 1.49 -10.71 0.28
C ASN A 105 1.51 -9.54 -0.69
N ILE A 106 2.52 -9.49 -1.55
CA ILE A 106 2.64 -8.45 -2.57
C ILE A 106 2.73 -9.09 -3.95
N VAL A 107 1.94 -8.58 -4.88
CA VAL A 107 2.06 -8.82 -6.32
C VAL A 107 2.38 -7.51 -7.01
N GLY A 108 3.40 -7.52 -7.86
CA GLY A 108 3.80 -6.37 -8.68
C GLY A 108 3.37 -6.55 -10.13
N MET A 109 2.88 -5.48 -10.76
CA MET A 109 2.66 -5.40 -12.20
C MET A 109 3.39 -4.18 -12.75
N VAL A 110 4.20 -4.38 -13.79
CA VAL A 110 4.90 -3.30 -14.47
C VAL A 110 3.89 -2.51 -15.30
N GLY A 111 3.71 -1.24 -14.94
CA GLY A 111 2.86 -0.29 -15.64
C GLY A 111 3.70 0.88 -16.12
N SER A 112 4.43 0.68 -17.22
CA SER A 112 5.36 1.66 -17.77
C SER A 112 5.29 1.70 -19.29
N ILE A 113 5.50 2.90 -19.85
CA ILE A 113 5.63 3.10 -21.30
C ILE A 113 7.07 2.91 -21.77
N ASP A 114 8.02 2.90 -20.84
CA ASP A 114 9.45 2.90 -21.12
C ASP A 114 10.01 1.48 -21.35
N ASN A 115 9.20 0.44 -21.08
CA ASN A 115 9.57 -0.98 -21.18
C ASN A 115 10.85 -1.31 -20.38
N ASP A 116 10.93 -0.72 -19.19
CA ASP A 116 11.84 -1.05 -18.09
C ASP A 116 11.48 -2.38 -17.40
#